data_AF-A0A933G7B4-F1
#
_entry.id   AF-A0A933G7B4-F1
#
_cell.length_a   1.000
_cell.length_b   1.000
_cell.length_c   1.000
_cell.angle_alpha   90.00
_cell.angle_beta   90.00
_cell.angle_gamma   90.00
#
_symmetry.space_group_name_H-M   'P 1'
#
loop_
_entity.id
_entity.type
_entity.pdbx_description
1 polymer ?
#
loop_
_entity_poly.entity_id
_entity_poly.type
_entity_poly.pdbx_seq_one_letter_code
_entity_poly.pdbx_strand_id
1 'polypeptide(L)'
;MVSTHGGQDRCGRGGSVIHREGPTLRRRSPSAFTLIEVLVVIAIIGLLIAVLVPAMAQAREAAKRVSCASSEKQIITAVHMYSQKYGGFVPFS
;
A
#
# COMPACT_ATOMS: atom_id res chain seq x y z
N MET A 1 26.15 -8.66 40.74
CA MET A 1 26.83 -9.85 40.20
C MET A 1 27.12 -9.59 38.74
N VAL A 2 28.42 -9.43 38.41
CA VAL A 2 29.09 -9.51 37.09
C VAL A 2 28.52 -8.59 36.00
N SER A 3 29.11 -7.43 35.64
CA SER A 3 30.48 -7.15 35.16
C SER A 3 31.02 -8.15 34.14
N THR A 4 30.87 -7.86 32.85
CA THR A 4 31.84 -8.30 31.84
C THR A 4 32.41 -7.09 31.11
N HIS A 5 33.72 -6.92 31.30
CA HIS A 5 34.65 -6.16 30.47
C HIS A 5 34.86 -6.86 29.12
N GLY A 6 35.27 -6.08 28.12
CA GLY A 6 35.92 -6.56 26.89
C GLY A 6 35.66 -5.58 25.74
N GLY A 7 36.47 -4.56 25.46
CA GLY A 7 37.92 -4.51 25.62
C GLY A 7 38.56 -5.36 24.52
N GLN A 8 38.56 -4.85 23.27
CA GLN A 8 39.34 -5.40 22.16
C GLN A 8 39.60 -4.32 21.10
N ASP A 9 40.54 -3.45 21.45
CA ASP A 9 41.49 -2.90 20.49
C ASP A 9 42.39 -4.04 20.00
N ARG A 10 42.46 -4.24 18.68
CA ARG A 10 43.63 -4.80 17.98
C ARG A 10 43.39 -4.81 16.47
N CYS A 11 44.08 -3.93 15.74
CA CYS A 11 45.24 -4.30 14.92
C CYS A 11 45.49 -3.19 13.90
N GLY A 12 46.48 -2.34 14.17
CA GLY A 12 47.12 -1.56 13.12
C GLY A 12 48.02 -2.43 12.26
N ARG A 13 48.05 -2.15 10.96
CA ARG A 13 49.29 -2.09 10.18
C ARG A 13 48.97 -1.62 8.77
N GLY A 14 49.70 -0.58 8.35
CA GLY A 14 49.76 -0.16 6.97
C GLY A 14 50.29 -1.28 6.06
N GLY A 15 49.78 -1.28 4.84
CA GLY A 15 50.23 -2.11 3.73
C GLY A 15 49.93 -1.39 2.43
N SER A 16 50.96 -0.73 1.89
CA SER A 16 51.29 -0.60 0.47
C SER A 16 50.15 -0.48 -0.56
N VAL A 17 50.04 0.75 -1.08
CA VAL A 17 49.60 1.16 -2.41
C VAL A 17 49.59 0.03 -3.45
N ILE A 18 48.40 -0.34 -3.93
CA ILE A 18 48.21 -1.00 -5.23
C ILE A 18 47.48 0.00 -6.14
N HIS A 19 48.22 0.73 -6.97
CA HIS A 19 47.64 1.46 -8.09
C HIS A 19 47.18 0.43 -9.13
N ARG A 20 45.90 0.06 -9.11
CA ARG A 20 45.28 -0.64 -10.24
C ARG A 20 44.84 0.40 -11.26
N GLU A 21 45.63 0.55 -12.31
CA GLU A 21 45.19 1.19 -13.55
C GLU A 21 44.11 0.30 -14.17
N GLY A 22 42.84 0.60 -13.85
CA GLY A 22 41.69 -0.02 -14.51
C GLY A 22 41.53 0.52 -15.93
N PRO A 23 40.98 -0.26 -16.87
CA PRO A 23 40.65 0.23 -18.20
C PRO A 23 39.66 1.41 -18.08
N THR A 24 39.92 2.49 -18.82
CA THR A 24 39.04 3.65 -18.91
C THR A 24 37.67 3.21 -19.43
N LEU A 25 36.73 2.99 -18.51
CA LEU A 25 35.32 2.79 -18.83
C LEU A 25 34.87 4.03 -19.61
N ARG A 26 34.66 3.86 -20.91
CA ARG A 26 34.03 4.83 -21.81
C ARG A 26 32.81 5.38 -21.09
N ARG A 27 32.91 6.62 -20.59
CA ARG A 27 31.85 7.28 -19.82
C ARG A 27 30.63 7.38 -20.72
N ARG A 28 29.72 6.41 -20.59
CA ARG A 28 28.41 6.47 -21.21
C ARG A 28 27.75 7.69 -20.59
N SER A 29 27.64 8.76 -21.37
CA SER A 29 26.88 9.93 -20.94
C SER A 29 25.53 9.42 -20.47
N PRO A 30 25.12 9.68 -19.21
CA PRO A 30 23.77 9.34 -18.82
C PRO A 30 22.85 10.10 -19.78
N SER A 31 22.02 9.37 -20.52
CA SER A 31 20.92 9.98 -21.24
C SER A 31 20.05 10.65 -20.21
N ALA A 32 20.13 11.99 -20.10
CA ALA A 32 19.18 12.73 -19.30
C ALA A 32 17.80 12.51 -19.92
N PHE A 33 16.85 11.98 -19.12
CA PHE A 33 15.46 11.95 -19.52
C PHE A 33 15.06 13.37 -19.90
N THR A 34 14.49 13.52 -21.09
CA THR A 34 14.00 14.82 -21.51
C THR A 34 12.90 15.23 -20.52
N LEU A 35 12.97 16.44 -19.97
CA LEU A 35 12.00 16.90 -18.96
C LEU A 35 10.54 16.77 -19.44
N ILE A 36 10.34 16.81 -20.77
CA ILE A 36 9.06 16.59 -21.43
C ILE A 36 8.50 15.17 -21.24
N GLU A 37 9.34 14.13 -21.25
CA GLU A 37 8.89 12.74 -21.01
C GLU A 37 8.31 12.58 -19.61
N VAL A 38 8.90 13.24 -18.62
CA VAL A 38 8.38 13.22 -17.24
C VAL A 38 7.16 14.12 -17.09
N LEU A 39 7.15 15.27 -17.75
CA LEU A 39 6.07 16.26 -17.66
C LEU A 39 4.74 15.75 -18.22
N VAL A 40 4.76 15.04 -19.35
CA VAL A 40 3.52 14.51 -19.94
C VAL A 40 2.89 13.43 -19.07
N VAL A 41 3.70 12.60 -18.40
CA VAL A 41 3.19 11.52 -17.54
C VAL A 41 2.46 12.08 -16.33
N ILE A 42 3.05 13.05 -15.62
CA ILE A 42 2.39 13.66 -14.47
C ILE A 42 1.12 14.42 -14.88
N ALA A 43 1.08 14.99 -16.08
CA ALA A 43 -0.11 15.66 -16.61
C ALA A 43 -1.27 14.67 -16.81
N ILE A 44 -0.99 13.50 -17.40
CA ILE A 44 -2.01 12.46 -17.61
C ILE A 44 -2.45 11.87 -16.26
N ILE A 45 -1.53 11.58 -15.34
CA ILE A 45 -1.87 11.08 -14.00
C ILE A 45 -2.76 12.09 -13.26
N GLY A 46 -2.43 13.39 -13.33
CA GLY A 46 -3.23 14.46 -12.72
C GLY A 46 -4.66 14.50 -13.26
N LEU A 47 -4.82 14.40 -14.59
CA LEU A 47 -6.13 14.34 -15.23
C LEU A 47 -6.95 13.13 -14.75
N LEU A 48 -6.32 11.95 -14.67
CA LEU A 48 -6.99 10.73 -14.18
C LEU A 48 -7.43 10.88 -12.72
N ILE A 49 -6.58 11.40 -11.84
CA ILE A 49 -6.90 11.63 -10.43
C ILE A 49 -8.06 12.63 -10.29
N ALA A 50 -8.05 13.71 -11.09
CA ALA A 50 -9.10 14.73 -11.05
C ALA A 50 -10.51 14.15 -11.31
N VAL A 51 -10.60 13.15 -12.20
CA VAL A 51 -11.87 12.44 -12.48
C VAL A 51 -12.13 11.32 -11.47
N LEU A 52 -11.08 10.64 -10.99
CA LEU A 52 -11.20 9.48 -10.11
C LEU A 52 -11.61 9.83 -8.68
N VAL A 53 -11.08 10.92 -8.11
CA VAL A 53 -11.37 11.34 -6.73
C VAL A 53 -12.86 11.59 -6.47
N PRO A 54 -13.60 12.39 -7.28
CA PRO A 54 -15.02 12.60 -7.04
C PRO A 54 -15.86 11.33 -7.26
N ALA A 55 -15.46 10.47 -8.20
CA ALA A 55 -16.15 9.20 -8.45
C ALA A 55 -15.98 8.20 -7.28
N MET A 56 -14.79 8.13 -6.69
CA MET A 56 -14.49 7.23 -5.57
C MET A 56 -15.28 7.57 -4.29
N ALA A 57 -15.55 8.85 -4.04
CA ALA A 57 -16.36 9.28 -2.90
C ALA A 57 -17.79 8.71 -2.96
N GLN A 58 -18.43 8.82 -4.13
CA GLN A 58 -19.79 8.30 -4.36
C GLN A 58 -19.83 6.77 -4.27
N ALA A 59 -18.84 6.09 -4.85
CA ALA A 59 -18.72 4.63 -4.79
C ALA A 59 -18.62 4.13 -3.34
N ARG A 60 -17.86 4.83 -2.48
CA ARG A 60 -17.74 4.49 -1.06
C ARG A 60 -19.06 4.65 -0.31
N GLU A 61 -19.80 5.72 -0.57
CA GLU A 61 -21.11 5.92 0.05
C GLU A 61 -22.11 4.85 -0.40
N ALA A 62 -22.13 4.52 -1.69
CA ALA A 62 -22.92 3.42 -2.21
C ALA A 62 -22.53 2.08 -1.55
N ALA A 63 -21.23 1.80 -1.40
CA ALA A 63 -20.74 0.58 -0.75
C ALA A 63 -21.20 0.47 0.72
N LYS A 64 -21.18 1.58 1.47
CA LYS A 64 -21.71 1.60 2.85
C LYS A 64 -23.21 1.29 2.90
N ARG A 65 -23.99 1.86 1.96
CA ARG A 65 -25.44 1.59 1.85
C ARG A 65 -25.69 0.12 1.53
N VAL A 66 -24.94 -0.44 0.58
CA VAL A 66 -25.02 -1.87 0.21
C VAL A 66 -24.68 -2.76 1.40
N SER A 67 -23.63 -2.43 2.17
CA SER A 67 -23.25 -3.17 3.38
C SER A 67 -24.36 -3.15 4.43
N CYS A 68 -24.93 -1.97 4.73
CA CYS A 68 -26.05 -1.84 5.65
C CYS A 68 -27.28 -2.64 5.20
N ALA A 69 -27.66 -2.50 3.93
CA ALA A 69 -28.79 -3.23 3.34
C ALA A 69 -28.56 -4.76 3.36
N SER A 70 -27.33 -5.22 3.23
CA SER A 70 -27.01 -6.65 3.36
C SER A 70 -27.24 -7.15 4.78
N SER A 71 -26.79 -6.40 5.79
CA SER A 71 -27.03 -6.74 7.20
C SER A 71 -28.52 -6.77 7.53
N GLU A 72 -29.29 -5.79 7.05
CA GLU A 72 -30.75 -5.76 7.23
C GLU A 72 -31.43 -6.96 6.57
N LYS A 73 -31.06 -7.29 5.33
CA LYS A 73 -31.57 -8.48 4.64
C LYS A 73 -31.24 -9.76 5.39
N GLN A 74 -30.06 -9.87 5.99
CA GLN A 74 -29.69 -11.05 6.80
C GLN A 74 -30.59 -11.18 8.03
N ILE A 75 -30.88 -10.09 8.73
CA ILE A 75 -31.78 -10.08 9.89
C ILE A 75 -33.21 -10.44 9.46
N ILE A 76 -33.75 -9.79 8.43
CA ILE A 76 -35.09 -10.05 7.91
C ILE A 76 -35.22 -11.52 7.50
N THR A 77 -34.23 -12.06 6.80
CA THR A 77 -34.22 -13.47 6.40
C THR A 77 -34.21 -14.39 7.62
N ALA A 78 -33.39 -14.09 8.64
CA ALA A 78 -33.36 -14.87 9.88
C ALA A 78 -34.72 -14.88 10.60
N VAL A 79 -35.38 -13.72 10.67
CA VAL A 79 -36.73 -13.58 11.22
C VAL A 79 -37.74 -14.40 10.42
N HIS A 80 -37.69 -14.32 9.10
CA HIS A 80 -38.60 -15.07 8.24
C HIS A 80 -38.41 -16.58 8.42
N MET A 81 -37.17 -17.06 8.47
CA MET A 81 -36.87 -18.47 8.76
C MET A 81 -37.35 -18.89 10.16
N TYR A 82 -37.21 -18.02 11.16
CA TYR A 82 -37.72 -18.28 12.51
C TYR A 82 -39.25 -18.39 12.52
N SER A 83 -39.96 -17.42 11.93
CA SER A 83 -41.43 -17.40 11.84
C SER A 83 -41.98 -18.65 11.15
N GLN A 84 -41.37 -19.07 10.04
CA GLN A 84 -41.74 -20.30 9.34
C GLN A 84 -41.59 -21.55 10.21
N LYS A 85 -40.54 -21.61 11.04
CA LYS A 85 -40.27 -22.76 11.91
C LYS A 85 -41.21 -22.84 13.12
N TYR A 86 -41.67 -21.71 13.64
CA TYR A 86 -42.47 -21.63 14.87
C TYR A 86 -43.93 -21.18 14.62
N GLY A 87 -44.51 -21.53 13.47
CA GLY A 87 -45.94 -21.37 13.22
C GLY A 87 -46.43 -19.92 13.13
N GLY A 88 -45.58 -19.00 12.65
CA GLY A 88 -45.91 -17.58 12.52
C GLY A 88 -45.47 -16.72 13.69
N PHE A 89 -44.90 -17.30 14.76
CA PHE A 89 -44.42 -16.54 15.92
C PHE A 89 -43.16 -15.72 15.57
N VAL A 90 -43.20 -14.41 15.81
CA VAL A 90 -42.05 -13.50 15.66
C VAL A 90 -41.80 -12.74 16.98
N PRO A 91 -40.55 -12.67 17.48
CA PRO A 91 -40.23 -12.13 18.80
C PRO A 91 -40.17 -10.59 18.83
N PHE A 92 -41.06 -9.91 18.10
CA PHE A 92 -41.16 -8.43 18.07
C PHE A 92 -42.53 -7.92 18.55
N SER A 93 -43.32 -8.80 19.20
CA SER A 93 -44.58 -8.48 19.87
C SER A 93 -44.41 -8.33 21.37
#